data_AF-A0AAB0A4Y5-F1
#
_entry.id   AF-A0AAB0A4Y5-F1
#
_cell.length_a   1.000
_cell.length_b   1.000
_cell.length_c   1.000
_cell.angle_alpha   90.00
_cell.angle_beta   90.00
_cell.angle_gamma   90.00
#
_symmetry.space_group_name_H-M   'P 1'
#
loop_
_entity.id
_entity.type
_entity.pdbx_description
1 polymer ?
#
loop_
_entity_poly.entity_id
_entity_poly.type
_entity_poly.pdbx_seq_one_letter_code
_entity_poly.pdbx_strand_id
1 'polypeptide(L)'
;MVENSSLSPNVNYYGRLHNEGHNMLAYVHDPDNSFLEGFGVVGDNTTAMRDPAFYRWHQHIDDIFQRHKRRFKPYTKEDLSFSDVEVDSFNVQLNRAGAKNNILLTFWQRSQVDLGAGLDFGPEGNVFATFTHIQHAPFTYRIEIKNDSRTPKRGTVRLFLGPRTDEKGNTVPFGDQRRWMIELDKFTVNINPGENNVVRRSEQSSVTIPYERTFRNIAMSNEPNSDQFRFCNCGWPSHMLIPKGTPQGQQYDFFVMVSNFNNDTVNQEYNETLPCDDSHSFCGLRDRLYPDARNMGFPFDRVAPSSVSSLKEFVKPYKNMATTPVQIRFTNTVIARS
;
A
#
# COMPACT_ATOMS: atom_id res chain seq x y z
N MET A 1 -16.88 14.33 5.71
CA MET A 1 -16.78 15.77 5.40
C MET A 1 -16.22 16.01 4.00
N VAL A 2 -14.97 15.62 3.72
CA VAL A 2 -14.30 15.96 2.45
C VAL A 2 -14.81 15.16 1.25
N GLU A 3 -15.07 13.86 1.43
CA GLU A 3 -15.55 12.95 0.36
C GLU A 3 -16.83 13.48 -0.34
N ASN A 4 -17.98 13.69 0.29
CA ASN A 4 -18.51 13.42 1.63
C ASN A 4 -19.07 11.98 1.77
N SER A 5 -19.65 11.66 2.93
CA SER A 5 -20.46 10.45 3.12
C SER A 5 -21.74 10.77 3.90
N SER A 6 -22.64 9.80 4.03
CA SER A 6 -23.85 9.90 4.88
C SER A 6 -23.52 10.16 6.35
N LEU A 7 -22.28 9.90 6.77
CA LEU A 7 -21.76 10.14 8.12
C LEU A 7 -21.20 11.57 8.30
N SER A 8 -21.32 12.45 7.30
CA SER A 8 -20.83 13.82 7.43
C SER A 8 -21.62 14.58 8.51
N PRO A 9 -20.97 15.28 9.46
CA PRO A 9 -21.67 15.96 10.55
C PRO A 9 -22.52 17.15 10.09
N ASN A 10 -22.22 17.74 8.92
CA ASN A 10 -23.00 18.83 8.35
C ASN A 10 -22.76 18.94 6.82
N VAL A 11 -23.59 18.28 6.02
CA VAL A 11 -23.48 18.32 4.55
C VAL A 11 -23.77 19.72 4.00
N ASN A 12 -24.71 20.47 4.60
CA ASN A 12 -25.07 21.81 4.12
C ASN A 12 -23.93 22.81 4.28
N TYR A 13 -23.12 22.67 5.33
CA TYR A 13 -21.98 23.55 5.57
C TYR A 13 -20.73 23.13 4.80
N TYR A 14 -20.36 21.84 4.83
CA TYR A 14 -19.10 21.37 4.22
C TYR A 14 -19.23 20.96 2.75
N GLY A 15 -20.45 20.76 2.24
CA GLY A 15 -20.70 20.32 0.88
C GLY A 15 -20.21 18.90 0.59
N ARG A 16 -19.85 18.69 -0.68
CA ARG A 16 -19.45 17.39 -1.26
C ARG A 16 -18.20 17.52 -2.13
N LEU A 17 -17.17 18.19 -1.59
CA LEU A 17 -16.03 18.70 -2.37
C LEU A 17 -15.43 17.66 -3.31
N HIS A 18 -14.96 16.52 -2.79
CA HIS A 18 -14.31 15.48 -3.60
C HIS A 18 -15.24 14.95 -4.70
N ASN A 19 -16.46 14.56 -4.35
CA ASN A 19 -17.43 14.00 -5.31
C ASN A 19 -17.83 15.00 -6.40
N GLU A 20 -18.08 16.27 -6.06
CA GLU A 20 -18.42 17.27 -7.08
C GLU A 20 -17.22 17.64 -7.96
N GLY A 21 -15.99 17.54 -7.45
CA GLY A 21 -14.80 17.68 -8.29
C GLY A 21 -14.72 16.61 -9.38
N HIS A 22 -15.08 15.36 -9.06
CA HIS A 22 -15.22 14.30 -10.07
C HIS A 22 -16.30 14.65 -11.09
N ASN A 23 -17.49 15.09 -10.65
CA ASN A 23 -18.58 15.48 -11.56
C ASN A 23 -18.16 16.61 -12.51
N MET A 24 -17.52 17.66 -11.98
CA MET A 24 -17.07 18.80 -12.78
C MET A 24 -16.04 18.38 -13.84
N LEU A 25 -15.08 17.52 -13.48
CA LEU A 25 -14.10 17.01 -14.44
C LEU A 25 -14.74 16.08 -15.48
N ALA A 26 -15.70 15.26 -15.06
CA ALA A 26 -16.32 14.26 -15.93
C ALA A 26 -17.22 14.88 -17.00
N TYR A 27 -17.92 15.97 -16.68
CA TYR A 27 -18.82 16.69 -17.60
C TYR A 27 -18.21 17.95 -18.22
N VAL A 28 -16.90 18.17 -18.10
CA VAL A 28 -16.25 19.40 -18.63
C VAL A 28 -16.49 19.61 -20.13
N HIS A 29 -16.77 18.54 -20.87
CA HIS A 29 -17.03 18.56 -22.31
C HIS A 29 -18.50 18.88 -22.67
N ASP A 30 -19.44 18.70 -21.75
CA ASP A 30 -20.87 19.01 -21.92
C ASP A 30 -21.53 19.41 -20.57
N PRO A 31 -21.14 20.56 -19.99
CA PRO A 31 -21.54 20.92 -18.63
C PRO A 31 -23.01 21.32 -18.47
N ASP A 32 -23.69 21.65 -19.57
CA ASP A 32 -25.11 22.03 -19.60
C ASP A 32 -26.01 21.00 -20.29
N ASN A 33 -25.44 19.85 -20.68
CA ASN A 33 -26.13 18.76 -21.35
C ASN A 33 -26.79 19.20 -22.68
N SER A 34 -26.18 20.17 -23.37
CA SER A 34 -26.67 20.65 -24.67
C SER A 34 -26.31 19.71 -25.82
N PHE A 35 -25.29 18.87 -25.63
CA PHE A 35 -24.83 17.87 -26.61
C PHE A 35 -25.32 16.44 -26.30
N LEU A 36 -25.96 16.23 -25.14
CA LEU A 36 -26.46 14.94 -24.67
C LEU A 36 -25.35 13.88 -24.50
N GLU A 37 -24.17 14.32 -24.08
CA GLU A 37 -23.00 13.46 -23.87
C GLU A 37 -22.97 12.86 -22.46
N GLY A 38 -22.40 11.66 -22.32
CA GLY A 38 -22.22 10.98 -21.04
C GLY A 38 -20.98 11.44 -20.28
N PHE A 39 -20.82 11.02 -19.02
CA PHE A 39 -19.64 11.39 -18.23
C PHE A 39 -18.33 10.78 -18.79
N GLY A 40 -17.23 11.53 -18.72
CA GLY A 40 -15.89 11.03 -19.02
C GLY A 40 -15.35 10.08 -17.95
N VAL A 41 -14.19 9.46 -18.20
CA VAL A 41 -13.62 8.38 -17.37
C VAL A 41 -13.48 8.71 -15.87
N VAL A 42 -13.25 9.97 -15.51
CA VAL A 42 -13.13 10.39 -14.10
C VAL A 42 -14.45 10.29 -13.32
N GLY A 43 -15.59 10.16 -14.01
CA GLY A 43 -16.92 10.01 -13.41
C GLY A 43 -17.25 8.61 -12.86
N ASP A 44 -16.44 7.58 -13.17
CA ASP A 44 -16.68 6.21 -12.72
C ASP A 44 -15.45 5.64 -11.98
N ASN A 45 -15.65 5.10 -10.77
CA ASN A 45 -14.58 4.56 -9.92
C ASN A 45 -13.72 3.47 -10.60
N THR A 46 -14.28 2.71 -11.55
CA THR A 46 -13.58 1.66 -12.29
C THR A 46 -12.69 2.19 -13.42
N THR A 47 -12.88 3.45 -13.82
CA THR A 47 -12.13 4.09 -14.92
C THR A 47 -11.40 5.36 -14.51
N ALA A 48 -11.74 5.97 -13.37
CA ALA A 48 -11.22 7.28 -12.97
C ALA A 48 -9.70 7.32 -12.83
N MET A 49 -9.09 6.27 -12.27
CA MET A 49 -7.64 6.17 -12.13
C MET A 49 -6.88 6.08 -13.46
N ARG A 50 -7.56 6.00 -14.61
CA ARG A 50 -6.94 6.03 -15.94
C ARG A 50 -6.61 7.46 -16.40
N ASP A 51 -7.27 8.47 -15.84
CA ASP A 51 -7.06 9.87 -16.21
C ASP A 51 -5.97 10.52 -15.34
N PRO A 52 -4.93 11.15 -15.92
CA PRO A 52 -3.96 11.94 -15.16
C PRO A 52 -4.58 13.01 -14.24
N ALA A 53 -5.74 13.57 -14.59
CA ALA A 53 -6.47 14.54 -13.79
C ALA A 53 -6.92 13.97 -12.44
N PHE A 54 -7.19 12.66 -12.34
CA PHE A 54 -7.51 11.97 -11.08
C PHE A 54 -6.43 12.23 -10.03
N TYR A 55 -5.17 12.03 -10.39
CA TYR A 55 -4.05 12.18 -9.46
C TYR A 55 -3.83 13.64 -9.06
N ARG A 56 -4.07 14.60 -9.96
CA ARG A 56 -4.01 16.04 -9.64
C ARG A 56 -5.13 16.44 -8.68
N TRP A 57 -6.34 15.94 -8.91
CA TRP A 57 -7.48 16.20 -8.03
C TRP A 57 -7.27 15.57 -6.65
N HIS A 58 -6.88 14.30 -6.60
CA HIS A 58 -6.59 13.64 -5.34
C HIS A 58 -5.38 14.22 -4.60
N GLN A 59 -4.39 14.79 -5.29
CA GLN A 59 -3.33 15.55 -4.64
C GLN A 59 -3.88 16.80 -3.93
N HIS A 60 -4.81 17.52 -4.56
CA HIS A 60 -5.49 18.65 -3.92
C HIS A 60 -6.27 18.22 -2.67
N ILE A 61 -7.01 17.10 -2.77
CA ILE A 61 -7.74 16.51 -1.65
C ILE A 61 -6.79 16.04 -0.53
N ASP A 62 -5.67 15.38 -0.88
CA ASP A 62 -4.63 14.98 0.09
C ASP A 62 -4.07 16.22 0.80
N ASP A 63 -3.79 17.32 0.10
CA ASP A 63 -3.25 18.53 0.72
C ASP A 63 -4.20 19.12 1.80
N ILE A 64 -5.51 18.95 1.67
CA ILE A 64 -6.49 19.28 2.73
C ILE A 64 -6.28 18.38 3.96
N PHE A 65 -6.13 17.07 3.77
CA PHE A 65 -5.83 16.14 4.86
C PHE A 65 -4.45 16.40 5.48
N GLN A 66 -3.44 16.72 4.67
CA GLN A 66 -2.12 17.11 5.17
C GLN A 66 -2.18 18.40 5.98
N ARG A 67 -3.01 19.38 5.60
CA ARG A 67 -3.23 20.58 6.41
C ARG A 67 -3.80 20.24 7.79
N HIS A 68 -4.69 19.25 7.87
CA HIS A 68 -5.16 18.73 9.15
C HIS A 68 -4.04 17.98 9.91
N LYS A 69 -3.31 17.08 9.24
CA LYS A 69 -2.20 16.31 9.84
C LYS A 69 -1.08 17.19 10.41
N ARG A 70 -0.80 18.34 9.79
CA ARG A 70 0.18 19.34 10.30
C ARG A 70 -0.21 19.98 11.64
N ARG A 71 -1.46 19.84 12.09
CA ARG A 71 -1.91 20.35 13.40
C ARG A 71 -1.51 19.43 14.55
N PHE A 72 -1.20 18.16 14.29
CA PHE A 72 -0.76 17.24 15.32
C PHE A 72 0.71 17.45 15.62
N LYS A 73 1.06 17.32 16.90
CA LYS A 73 2.46 17.27 17.31
C LYS A 73 3.14 16.04 16.69
N PRO A 74 4.45 16.13 16.39
CA PRO A 74 5.25 14.96 16.07
C PRO A 74 5.07 13.85 17.10
N TYR A 75 5.20 12.60 16.68
CA TYR A 75 5.20 11.47 17.61
C TYR A 75 6.34 11.60 18.63
N THR A 76 6.07 11.24 19.88
CA THR A 76 7.07 11.29 20.94
C THR A 76 7.99 10.07 20.88
N LYS A 77 9.00 10.04 21.75
CA LYS A 77 9.86 8.86 21.87
C LYS A 77 9.07 7.64 22.34
N GLU A 78 8.14 7.84 23.26
CA GLU A 78 7.26 6.82 23.84
C GLU A 78 6.31 6.23 22.78
N ASP A 79 5.84 7.07 21.84
CA ASP A 79 5.01 6.61 20.73
C ASP A 79 5.74 5.65 19.79
N LEU A 80 7.03 5.94 19.53
CA LEU A 80 7.85 5.33 18.48
C LEU A 80 8.78 4.21 18.98
N SER A 81 9.21 4.26 20.23
CA SER A 81 10.14 3.29 20.79
C SER A 81 9.46 1.97 21.16
N PHE A 82 10.21 0.89 21.12
CA PHE A 82 9.84 -0.38 21.72
C PHE A 82 11.01 -0.90 22.57
N SER A 83 10.94 -0.69 23.88
CA SER A 83 12.02 -1.05 24.81
C SER A 83 12.42 -2.52 24.68
N ASP A 84 13.71 -2.78 24.83
CA ASP A 84 14.36 -4.10 24.71
C ASP A 84 14.23 -4.79 23.35
N VAL A 85 13.62 -4.17 22.34
CA VAL A 85 13.53 -4.69 20.99
C VAL A 85 14.44 -3.89 20.07
N GLU A 86 15.38 -4.58 19.43
CA GLU A 86 16.35 -4.00 18.52
C GLU A 86 16.26 -4.72 17.16
N VAL A 87 16.27 -3.95 16.07
CA VAL A 87 16.42 -4.49 14.71
C VAL A 87 17.89 -4.46 14.37
N ASP A 88 18.56 -5.60 14.48
CA ASP A 88 20.00 -5.72 14.25
C ASP A 88 20.31 -5.63 12.75
N SER A 89 19.49 -6.25 11.91
CA SER A 89 19.64 -6.15 10.45
C SER A 89 18.31 -6.23 9.70
N PHE A 90 18.29 -5.57 8.54
CA PHE A 90 17.16 -5.58 7.62
C PHE A 90 17.66 -5.62 6.18
N ASN A 91 17.33 -6.70 5.49
CA ASN A 91 17.71 -6.94 4.11
C ASN A 91 16.52 -7.45 3.30
N VAL A 92 16.55 -7.19 2.00
CA VAL A 92 15.63 -7.81 1.04
C VAL A 92 16.40 -8.60 0.00
N GLN A 93 15.88 -9.76 -0.36
CA GLN A 93 16.56 -10.66 -1.29
C GLN A 93 15.54 -11.30 -2.23
N LEU A 94 15.86 -11.35 -3.52
CA LEU A 94 15.08 -12.13 -4.48
C LEU A 94 15.07 -13.60 -4.06
N ASN A 95 13.98 -14.31 -4.34
CA ASN A 95 13.81 -15.73 -4.05
C ASN A 95 14.58 -16.61 -5.06
N ARG A 96 15.89 -16.34 -5.21
CA ARG A 96 16.81 -17.01 -6.14
C ARG A 96 18.16 -17.23 -5.47
N ALA A 97 18.70 -18.44 -5.59
CA ALA A 97 20.03 -18.75 -5.08
C ALA A 97 21.10 -17.80 -5.66
N GLY A 98 21.97 -17.28 -4.79
CA GLY A 98 23.04 -16.35 -5.16
C GLY A 98 22.59 -14.93 -5.50
N ALA A 99 21.31 -14.58 -5.30
CA ALA A 99 20.85 -13.21 -5.48
C ALA A 99 21.51 -12.26 -4.46
N LYS A 100 22.00 -11.12 -4.96
CA LYS A 100 22.53 -10.04 -4.12
C LYS A 100 21.39 -9.42 -3.30
N ASN A 101 21.71 -9.03 -2.06
CA ASN A 101 20.76 -8.28 -1.23
C ASN A 101 20.47 -6.91 -1.85
N ASN A 102 19.28 -6.41 -1.55
CA ASN A 102 18.80 -5.06 -1.80
C ASN A 102 18.79 -4.65 -3.29
N ILE A 103 18.61 -5.63 -4.18
CA ILE A 103 18.31 -5.40 -5.60
C ILE A 103 17.02 -6.12 -5.95
N LEU A 104 15.99 -5.36 -6.28
CA LEU A 104 14.69 -5.88 -6.72
C LEU A 104 14.55 -5.72 -8.23
N LEU A 105 13.79 -6.62 -8.85
CA LEU A 105 13.59 -6.66 -10.29
C LEU A 105 12.12 -6.54 -10.62
N THR A 106 11.83 -5.69 -11.59
CA THR A 106 10.51 -5.53 -12.20
C THR A 106 10.60 -5.79 -13.70
N PHE A 107 9.50 -6.21 -14.32
CA PHE A 107 9.43 -6.57 -15.73
C PHE A 107 7.99 -6.48 -16.23
N TRP A 108 7.79 -6.65 -17.54
CA TRP A 108 6.44 -6.77 -18.10
C TRP A 108 5.97 -8.22 -18.04
N GLN A 109 4.76 -8.45 -17.53
CA GLN A 109 4.12 -9.76 -17.61
C GLN A 109 2.94 -9.71 -18.57
N ARG A 110 2.86 -10.70 -19.46
CA ARG A 110 1.70 -10.92 -20.33
C ARG A 110 0.78 -11.95 -19.70
N SER A 111 -0.47 -11.58 -19.52
CA SER A 111 -1.50 -12.40 -18.89
C SER A 111 -2.77 -12.45 -19.74
N GLN A 112 -3.62 -13.41 -19.43
CA GLN A 112 -4.94 -13.56 -20.05
C GLN A 112 -6.03 -13.50 -19.00
N VAL A 113 -7.17 -12.94 -19.36
CA VAL A 113 -8.40 -12.93 -18.56
C VAL A 113 -9.56 -13.33 -19.45
N ASP A 114 -10.47 -14.12 -18.92
CA ASP A 114 -11.72 -14.48 -19.58
C ASP A 114 -12.77 -13.40 -19.32
N LEU A 115 -13.28 -12.80 -20.39
CA LEU A 115 -14.28 -11.74 -20.38
C LEU A 115 -15.68 -12.26 -20.72
N GLY A 116 -15.85 -13.57 -20.95
CA GLY A 116 -17.12 -14.14 -21.40
C GLY A 116 -18.31 -13.80 -20.50
N ALA A 117 -18.09 -13.75 -19.18
CA ALA A 117 -19.15 -13.43 -18.20
C ALA A 117 -19.69 -11.99 -18.28
N GLY A 118 -18.99 -11.08 -18.97
CA GLY A 118 -19.38 -9.67 -19.08
C GLY A 118 -19.80 -9.24 -20.49
N LEU A 119 -19.93 -10.17 -21.45
CA LEU A 119 -20.24 -9.85 -22.84
C LEU A 119 -21.67 -10.26 -23.18
N ASP A 120 -22.61 -9.32 -23.06
CA ASP A 120 -23.99 -9.51 -23.48
C ASP A 120 -24.06 -9.78 -24.99
N PHE A 121 -24.86 -10.77 -25.40
CA PHE A 121 -25.04 -11.19 -26.80
C PHE A 121 -23.74 -11.64 -27.49
N GLY A 122 -22.70 -11.98 -26.72
CA GLY A 122 -21.46 -12.57 -27.21
C GLY A 122 -21.60 -14.03 -27.65
N PRO A 123 -20.59 -14.59 -28.32
CA PRO A 123 -20.55 -16.03 -28.60
C PRO A 123 -20.53 -16.84 -27.29
N GLU A 124 -21.16 -18.01 -27.29
CA GLU A 124 -21.08 -18.93 -26.16
C GLU A 124 -19.62 -19.40 -25.95
N GLY A 125 -19.18 -19.45 -24.68
CA GLY A 125 -17.85 -19.93 -24.30
C GLY A 125 -16.92 -18.84 -23.76
N ASN A 126 -15.63 -19.16 -23.71
CA ASN A 126 -14.62 -18.29 -23.11
C ASN A 126 -14.14 -17.24 -24.11
N VAL A 127 -14.05 -15.98 -23.69
CA VAL A 127 -13.56 -14.87 -24.50
C VAL A 127 -12.30 -14.30 -23.84
N PHE A 128 -11.14 -14.77 -24.28
CA PHE A 128 -9.87 -14.36 -23.66
C PHE A 128 -9.33 -13.05 -24.25
N ALA A 129 -9.09 -12.08 -23.37
CA ALA A 129 -8.27 -10.92 -23.68
C ALA A 129 -6.84 -11.13 -23.17
N THR A 130 -5.86 -10.83 -24.03
CA THR A 130 -4.44 -10.84 -23.65
C THR A 130 -3.98 -9.41 -23.37
N PHE A 131 -3.38 -9.17 -22.21
CA PHE A 131 -2.90 -7.85 -21.81
C PHE A 131 -1.53 -7.94 -21.16
N THR A 132 -0.83 -6.80 -21.11
CA THR A 132 0.50 -6.69 -20.49
C THR A 132 0.42 -5.74 -19.31
N HIS A 133 1.00 -6.12 -18.18
CA HIS A 133 1.02 -5.33 -16.95
C HIS A 133 2.40 -5.39 -16.29
N ILE A 134 2.66 -4.47 -15.35
CA ILE A 134 3.87 -4.51 -14.55
C ILE A 134 3.86 -5.76 -13.66
N GLN A 135 5.05 -6.32 -13.40
CA GLN A 135 5.26 -7.41 -12.44
C GLN A 135 6.63 -7.24 -11.78
N HIS A 136 6.80 -7.86 -10.62
CA HIS A 136 8.09 -7.99 -9.94
C HIS A 136 8.49 -9.45 -9.73
N ALA A 137 9.80 -9.69 -9.61
CA ALA A 137 10.30 -10.99 -9.19
C ALA A 137 9.95 -11.22 -7.70
N PRO A 138 9.56 -12.44 -7.29
CA PRO A 138 9.38 -12.80 -5.90
C PRO A 138 10.59 -12.47 -5.03
N PHE A 139 10.35 -11.87 -3.86
CA PHE A 139 11.40 -11.53 -2.92
C PHE A 139 10.96 -11.76 -1.47
N THR A 140 11.92 -11.69 -0.57
CA THR A 140 11.72 -11.94 0.86
C THR A 140 12.41 -10.86 1.68
N TYR A 141 11.71 -10.37 2.70
CA TYR A 141 12.25 -9.56 3.77
C TYR A 141 12.92 -10.46 4.80
N ARG A 142 14.17 -10.16 5.15
CA ARG A 142 14.92 -10.80 6.23
C ARG A 142 15.22 -9.76 7.29
N ILE A 143 14.62 -9.95 8.47
CA ILE A 143 14.71 -9.02 9.59
C ILE A 143 15.26 -9.80 10.78
N GLU A 144 16.41 -9.37 11.29
CA GLU A 144 17.01 -9.91 12.51
C GLU A 144 16.60 -9.00 13.66
N ILE A 145 15.87 -9.57 14.61
CA ILE A 145 15.30 -8.85 15.75
C ILE A 145 15.85 -9.44 17.04
N LYS A 146 16.42 -8.60 17.89
CA LYS A 146 16.89 -8.98 19.22
C LYS A 146 15.91 -8.51 20.29
N ASN A 147 15.56 -9.40 21.21
CA ASN A 147 14.82 -9.08 22.42
C ASN A 147 15.74 -9.24 23.63
N ASP A 148 16.17 -8.12 24.20
CA ASP A 148 17.06 -8.06 25.37
C ASP A 148 16.32 -8.35 26.70
N SER A 149 14.99 -8.49 26.67
CA SER A 149 14.21 -8.83 27.86
C SER A 149 14.22 -10.34 28.14
N ARG A 150 13.86 -10.71 29.37
CA ARG A 150 13.77 -12.12 29.80
C ARG A 150 12.46 -12.79 29.40
N THR A 151 11.50 -12.07 28.86
CA THR A 151 10.17 -12.59 28.52
C THR A 151 9.88 -12.40 27.03
N PRO A 152 9.11 -13.31 26.41
CA PRO A 152 8.62 -13.09 25.05
C PRO A 152 7.85 -11.78 24.94
N LYS A 153 8.01 -11.09 23.81
CA LYS A 153 7.24 -9.88 23.47
C LYS A 153 6.49 -10.12 22.17
N ARG A 154 5.41 -9.36 21.95
CA ARG A 154 4.72 -9.32 20.66
C ARG A 154 4.92 -7.94 20.04
N GLY A 155 5.29 -7.92 18.77
CA GLY A 155 5.50 -6.69 18.01
C GLY A 155 4.69 -6.68 16.72
N THR A 156 4.50 -5.49 16.17
CA THR A 156 3.97 -5.30 14.82
C THR A 156 5.11 -4.82 13.92
N VAL A 157 5.46 -5.61 12.91
CA VAL A 157 6.41 -5.21 11.87
C VAL A 157 5.68 -4.33 10.86
N ARG A 158 6.25 -3.16 10.56
CA ARG A 158 5.73 -2.19 9.59
C ARG A 158 6.78 -1.92 8.54
N LEU A 159 6.47 -2.21 7.28
CA LEU A 159 7.40 -2.07 6.16
C LEU A 159 6.95 -0.93 5.25
N PHE A 160 7.87 -0.03 4.94
CA PHE A 160 7.61 1.10 4.04
C PHE A 160 8.72 1.25 3.01
N LEU A 161 8.37 1.93 1.92
CA LEU A 161 9.27 2.27 0.82
C LEU A 161 9.14 3.73 0.43
N GLY A 162 10.24 4.47 0.44
CA GLY A 162 10.30 5.86 -0.01
C GLY A 162 11.36 6.08 -1.07
N PRO A 163 11.13 6.96 -2.06
CA PRO A 163 12.17 7.31 -3.03
C PRO A 163 13.31 8.04 -2.32
N ARG A 164 14.55 7.67 -2.65
CA ARG A 164 15.72 8.35 -2.08
C ARG A 164 16.09 9.60 -2.87
N THR A 165 15.84 9.56 -4.18
CA THR A 165 16.19 10.60 -5.14
C THR A 165 15.02 10.99 -6.02
N ASP A 166 14.95 12.27 -6.38
CA ASP A 166 13.98 12.83 -7.33
C ASP A 166 14.31 12.44 -8.79
N GLU A 167 13.53 12.94 -9.74
CA GLU A 167 13.71 12.69 -11.19
C GLU A 167 15.01 13.30 -11.75
N LYS A 168 15.65 14.22 -11.02
CA LYS A 168 16.92 14.86 -11.38
C LYS A 168 18.12 14.21 -10.68
N GLY A 169 17.87 13.22 -9.81
CA GLY A 169 18.90 12.54 -9.02
C GLY A 169 19.28 13.25 -7.72
N ASN A 170 18.60 14.32 -7.33
CA ASN A 170 18.85 14.98 -6.04
C ASN A 170 18.25 14.17 -4.91
N THR A 171 18.84 14.24 -3.71
CA THR A 171 18.26 13.59 -2.52
C THR A 171 16.95 14.25 -2.14
N VAL A 172 15.90 13.45 -1.95
CA VAL A 172 14.58 13.94 -1.54
C VAL A 172 14.63 14.42 -0.09
N PRO A 173 14.19 15.65 0.22
CA PRO A 173 14.08 16.13 1.60
C PRO A 173 13.14 15.23 2.42
N PHE A 174 13.48 14.97 3.68
CA PHE A 174 12.67 14.05 4.50
C PHE A 174 11.21 14.46 4.67
N GLY A 175 10.92 15.77 4.68
CA GLY A 175 9.56 16.29 4.75
C GLY A 175 8.66 15.78 3.61
N ASP A 176 9.24 15.65 2.41
CA ASP A 176 8.58 15.13 1.21
C ASP A 176 8.68 13.61 1.15
N GLN A 177 9.87 13.04 1.39
CA GLN A 177 10.09 11.60 1.39
C GLN A 177 9.09 10.88 2.30
N ARG A 178 8.82 11.43 3.48
CA ARG A 178 7.82 10.94 4.43
C ARG A 178 6.42 10.84 3.81
N ARG A 179 6.00 11.83 3.02
CA ARG A 179 4.69 11.80 2.34
C ARG A 179 4.65 10.76 1.22
N TRP A 180 5.80 10.40 0.68
CA TRP A 180 5.95 9.44 -0.41
C TRP A 180 6.31 8.03 0.08
N MET A 181 6.33 7.81 1.40
CA MET A 181 6.45 6.47 1.98
C MET A 181 5.19 5.67 1.69
N ILE A 182 5.32 4.64 0.86
CA ILE A 182 4.24 3.68 0.62
C ILE A 182 4.38 2.50 1.57
N GLU A 183 3.25 2.04 2.13
CA GLU A 183 3.20 0.84 2.96
C GLU A 183 3.39 -0.40 2.06
N LEU A 184 4.28 -1.31 2.47
CA LEU A 184 4.54 -2.57 1.77
C LEU A 184 3.98 -3.79 2.49
N ASP A 185 3.95 -3.77 3.82
CA ASP A 185 3.44 -4.88 4.64
C ASP A 185 3.27 -4.41 6.09
N LYS A 186 2.35 -5.07 6.81
CA LYS A 186 2.10 -4.89 8.24
C LYS A 186 1.65 -6.21 8.83
N PHE A 187 2.42 -6.76 9.77
CA PHE A 187 2.11 -8.06 10.35
C PHE A 187 2.64 -8.19 11.78
N THR A 188 2.00 -9.06 12.56
CA THR A 188 2.41 -9.31 13.95
C THR A 188 3.46 -10.40 14.05
N VAL A 189 4.37 -10.28 15.01
CA VAL A 189 5.43 -11.25 15.29
C VAL A 189 5.55 -11.51 16.78
N ASN A 190 5.79 -12.76 17.15
CA ASN A 190 6.20 -13.15 18.49
C ASN A 190 7.74 -13.15 18.54
N ILE A 191 8.30 -12.45 19.52
CA ILE A 191 9.75 -12.18 19.64
C ILE A 191 10.22 -12.81 20.95
N ASN A 192 10.86 -13.97 20.85
CA ASN A 192 11.41 -14.69 22.01
C ASN A 192 12.64 -13.95 22.56
N PRO A 193 13.01 -14.12 23.84
CA PRO A 193 14.27 -13.60 24.37
C PRO A 193 15.48 -14.01 23.50
N GLY A 194 16.40 -13.08 23.25
CA GLY A 194 17.55 -13.29 22.37
C GLY A 194 17.28 -12.95 20.90
N GLU A 195 17.99 -13.62 20.00
CA GLU A 195 17.94 -13.38 18.55
C GLU A 195 16.75 -14.08 17.88
N ASN A 196 16.06 -13.36 17.00
CA ASN A 196 14.91 -13.86 16.23
C ASN A 196 15.10 -13.53 14.76
N ASN A 197 15.02 -14.54 13.90
CA ASN A 197 15.13 -14.40 12.46
C ASN A 197 13.74 -14.40 11.83
N VAL A 198 13.25 -13.23 11.45
CA VAL A 198 11.95 -13.09 10.77
C VAL A 198 12.15 -13.09 9.26
N VAL A 199 11.41 -13.98 8.60
CA VAL A 199 11.41 -14.14 7.14
C VAL A 199 9.99 -13.97 6.63
N ARG A 200 9.74 -12.91 5.85
CA ARG A 200 8.41 -12.59 5.30
C ARG A 200 8.50 -12.51 3.77
N ARG A 201 7.66 -13.27 3.07
CA ARG A 201 7.63 -13.26 1.60
C ARG A 201 6.80 -12.10 1.07
N SER A 202 7.16 -11.55 -0.08
CA SER A 202 6.41 -10.47 -0.75
C SER A 202 4.93 -10.82 -0.98
N GLU A 203 4.64 -12.10 -1.24
CA GLU A 203 3.30 -12.64 -1.51
C GLU A 203 2.41 -12.71 -0.27
N GLN A 204 2.97 -12.49 0.92
CA GLN A 204 2.23 -12.42 2.17
C GLN A 204 1.87 -10.98 2.54
N SER A 205 2.15 -9.99 1.69
CA SER A 205 1.90 -8.59 1.98
C SER A 205 0.43 -8.33 2.36
N SER A 206 0.24 -7.71 3.52
CA SER A 206 -1.06 -7.23 4.04
C SER A 206 -1.72 -6.14 3.18
N VAL A 207 -1.00 -5.62 2.18
CA VAL A 207 -1.46 -4.58 1.27
C VAL A 207 -2.15 -5.19 0.05
N THR A 208 -1.75 -6.42 -0.32
CA THR A 208 -2.03 -6.95 -1.65
C THR A 208 -2.97 -8.14 -1.69
N ILE A 209 -3.54 -8.38 -2.87
CA ILE A 209 -4.26 -9.60 -3.21
C ILE A 209 -3.57 -10.30 -4.40
N PRO A 210 -3.55 -11.65 -4.44
CA PRO A 210 -3.01 -12.42 -5.55
C PRO A 210 -3.78 -12.19 -6.86
N TYR A 211 -3.13 -12.52 -7.97
CA TYR A 211 -3.66 -12.36 -9.33
C TYR A 211 -5.03 -13.04 -9.48
N GLU A 212 -5.17 -14.25 -8.93
CA GLU A 212 -6.38 -15.05 -9.01
C GLU A 212 -7.56 -14.38 -8.30
N ARG A 213 -7.33 -13.55 -7.27
CA ARG A 213 -8.42 -12.76 -6.66
C ARG A 213 -8.76 -11.51 -7.47
N THR A 214 -7.77 -10.91 -8.13
CA THR A 214 -7.99 -9.72 -8.97
C THR A 214 -8.72 -10.05 -10.26
N PHE A 215 -8.39 -11.17 -10.92
CA PHE A 215 -8.84 -11.50 -12.28
C PHE A 215 -9.68 -12.80 -12.35
N ARG A 216 -10.20 -13.30 -11.23
CA ARG A 216 -11.15 -14.43 -11.24
C ARG A 216 -12.44 -14.07 -11.97
N ASN A 217 -13.11 -15.11 -12.45
CA ASN A 217 -14.46 -14.99 -12.99
C ASN A 217 -15.40 -14.37 -11.94
N ILE A 218 -16.11 -13.32 -12.34
CA ILE A 218 -16.99 -12.51 -11.49
C ILE A 218 -18.45 -12.94 -11.54
N ALA A 219 -18.82 -14.03 -12.22
CA ALA A 219 -20.21 -14.52 -12.30
C ALA A 219 -20.85 -14.65 -10.90
N MET A 220 -20.09 -15.14 -9.92
CA MET A 220 -20.54 -15.26 -8.52
C MET A 220 -20.79 -13.92 -7.82
N SER A 221 -20.32 -12.79 -8.35
CA SER A 221 -20.53 -11.46 -7.76
C SER A 221 -21.97 -10.98 -7.88
N ASN A 222 -22.77 -11.59 -8.76
CA ASN A 222 -24.17 -11.22 -8.99
C ASN A 222 -25.15 -12.11 -8.21
N GLU A 223 -24.65 -13.13 -7.54
CA GLU A 223 -25.45 -14.04 -6.73
C GLU A 223 -25.87 -13.41 -5.38
N PRO A 224 -27.02 -13.80 -4.81
CA PRO A 224 -27.37 -13.46 -3.43
C PRO A 224 -26.28 -13.89 -2.44
N ASN A 225 -26.06 -13.09 -1.38
CA ASN A 225 -25.03 -13.33 -0.35
C ASN A 225 -23.57 -13.32 -0.85
N SER A 226 -23.30 -12.65 -1.98
CA SER A 226 -21.95 -12.48 -2.53
C SER A 226 -21.09 -11.39 -1.86
N ASP A 227 -21.53 -10.82 -0.74
CA ASP A 227 -20.80 -9.73 -0.05
C ASP A 227 -19.40 -10.15 0.39
N GLN A 228 -19.22 -11.40 0.85
CA GLN A 228 -17.89 -11.93 1.15
C GLN A 228 -17.03 -11.91 -0.11
N PHE A 229 -17.59 -12.41 -1.21
CA PHE A 229 -16.89 -12.50 -2.49
C PHE A 229 -16.45 -11.13 -2.97
N ARG A 230 -17.32 -10.11 -2.87
CA ARG A 230 -17.00 -8.73 -3.26
C ARG A 230 -15.93 -8.12 -2.34
N PHE A 231 -16.04 -8.29 -1.01
CA PHE A 231 -15.03 -7.82 -0.07
C PHE A 231 -13.65 -8.43 -0.36
N CYS A 232 -13.61 -9.72 -0.68
CA CYS A 232 -12.40 -10.43 -1.06
C CYS A 232 -11.68 -9.89 -2.30
N ASN A 233 -12.36 -9.08 -3.13
CA ASN A 233 -11.76 -8.41 -4.28
C ASN A 233 -11.12 -7.07 -3.91
N CYS A 234 -11.36 -6.56 -2.68
CA CYS A 234 -10.68 -5.37 -2.20
C CYS A 234 -9.23 -5.71 -1.83
N GLY A 235 -8.31 -4.98 -2.44
CA GLY A 235 -6.90 -4.90 -2.06
C GLY A 235 -6.02 -4.58 -3.26
N TRP A 236 -4.78 -4.21 -2.98
CA TRP A 236 -3.87 -3.79 -4.04
C TRP A 236 -3.43 -4.99 -4.89
N PRO A 237 -3.40 -4.92 -6.23
CA PRO A 237 -2.93 -6.05 -7.03
C PRO A 237 -1.47 -6.39 -6.70
N SER A 238 -1.18 -7.66 -6.38
CA SER A 238 0.16 -8.07 -5.94
C SER A 238 1.27 -7.71 -6.91
N HIS A 239 0.99 -7.79 -8.23
CA HIS A 239 1.95 -7.42 -9.27
C HIS A 239 2.32 -5.93 -9.30
N MET A 240 1.64 -5.09 -8.51
CA MET A 240 1.92 -3.66 -8.31
C MET A 240 2.50 -3.34 -6.93
N LEU A 241 2.92 -4.34 -6.13
CA LEU A 241 3.43 -4.14 -4.75
C LEU A 241 4.59 -3.12 -4.68
N ILE A 242 5.49 -3.13 -5.66
CA ILE A 242 6.62 -2.21 -5.72
C ILE A 242 6.56 -1.33 -6.97
N PRO A 243 7.11 -0.09 -6.93
CA PRO A 243 7.19 0.78 -8.10
C PRO A 243 7.96 0.13 -9.24
N LYS A 244 7.67 0.56 -10.48
CA LYS A 244 8.36 0.07 -11.68
C LYS A 244 9.88 0.24 -11.62
N GLY A 245 10.38 1.36 -11.09
CA GLY A 245 11.81 1.69 -11.15
C GLY A 245 12.29 2.01 -12.58
N THR A 246 13.59 1.89 -12.82
CA THR A 246 14.24 2.26 -14.10
C THR A 246 15.22 1.17 -14.56
N PRO A 247 15.59 1.09 -15.85
CA PRO A 247 16.61 0.15 -16.32
C PRO A 247 17.97 0.31 -15.65
N GLN A 248 18.35 1.55 -15.31
CA GLN A 248 19.60 1.88 -14.61
C GLN A 248 19.53 1.51 -13.11
N GLY A 249 18.32 1.33 -12.59
CA GLY A 249 18.04 0.99 -11.21
C GLY A 249 17.83 2.23 -10.35
N GLN A 250 16.57 2.50 -10.05
CA GLN A 250 16.15 3.64 -9.21
C GLN A 250 16.45 3.35 -7.75
N GLN A 251 16.97 4.36 -7.03
CA GLN A 251 17.31 4.25 -5.62
C GLN A 251 16.12 4.58 -4.73
N TYR A 252 15.88 3.71 -3.76
CA TYR A 252 14.87 3.89 -2.73
C TYR A 252 15.46 3.55 -1.36
N ASP A 253 14.78 3.98 -0.30
CA ASP A 253 15.06 3.55 1.06
C ASP A 253 13.91 2.64 1.54
N PHE A 254 14.26 1.39 1.87
CA PHE A 254 13.37 0.48 2.59
C PHE A 254 13.45 0.84 4.07
N PHE A 255 12.30 0.86 4.75
CA PHE A 255 12.19 1.12 6.18
C PHE A 255 11.45 -0.02 6.86
N VAL A 256 11.95 -0.42 8.02
CA VAL A 256 11.27 -1.34 8.94
C VAL A 256 11.15 -0.70 10.31
N MET A 257 10.00 -0.90 10.94
CA MET A 257 9.75 -0.62 12.34
C MET A 257 9.12 -1.83 13.01
N VAL A 258 9.57 -2.17 14.21
CA VAL A 258 8.87 -3.10 15.11
C VAL A 258 8.22 -2.28 16.22
N SER A 259 6.91 -2.07 16.14
CA SER A 259 6.16 -1.35 17.17
C SER A 259 5.61 -2.30 18.25
N ASN A 260 5.39 -1.77 19.46
CA ASN A 260 4.84 -2.53 20.58
C ASN A 260 3.39 -2.91 20.32
N PHE A 261 3.09 -4.22 20.23
CA PHE A 261 1.75 -4.73 19.95
C PHE A 261 0.68 -4.23 20.94
N ASN A 262 1.05 -4.02 22.21
CA ASN A 262 0.11 -3.53 23.23
C ASN A 262 -0.46 -2.14 22.92
N ASN A 263 0.28 -1.33 22.14
CA ASN A 263 -0.17 -0.01 21.70
C ASN A 263 -0.87 -0.04 20.32
N ASP A 264 -0.85 -1.19 19.65
CA ASP A 264 -1.30 -1.36 18.28
C ASP A 264 -2.57 -2.21 18.19
N THR A 265 -2.82 -3.09 19.16
CA THR A 265 -3.98 -3.98 19.14
C THR A 265 -5.30 -3.24 19.40
N VAL A 266 -6.35 -3.67 18.72
CA VAL A 266 -7.74 -3.29 19.02
C VAL A 266 -8.49 -4.43 19.75
N ASN A 267 -7.74 -5.36 20.37
CA ASN A 267 -8.24 -6.53 21.09
C ASN A 267 -9.06 -7.50 20.22
N GLN A 268 -8.68 -7.64 18.94
CA GLN A 268 -9.21 -8.66 18.05
C GLN A 268 -8.06 -9.41 17.39
N GLU A 269 -8.15 -10.74 17.38
CA GLU A 269 -7.24 -11.57 16.60
C GLU A 269 -7.81 -11.78 15.20
N TYR A 270 -6.91 -11.90 14.23
CA TYR A 270 -7.25 -12.24 12.85
C TYR A 270 -6.13 -13.12 12.30
N ASN A 271 -6.43 -13.84 11.22
CA ASN A 271 -5.49 -14.75 10.62
C ASN A 271 -5.31 -14.41 9.15
N GLU A 272 -4.16 -13.84 8.81
CA GLU A 272 -3.76 -13.50 7.44
C GLU A 272 -3.72 -14.71 6.49
N THR A 273 -3.73 -15.95 7.00
CA THR A 273 -3.82 -17.14 6.15
C THR A 273 -5.26 -17.49 5.76
N LEU A 274 -6.26 -16.87 6.40
CA LEU A 274 -7.66 -17.06 6.03
C LEU A 274 -8.01 -16.19 4.84
N PRO A 275 -8.94 -16.64 3.97
CA PRO A 275 -9.37 -15.85 2.83
C PRO A 275 -9.85 -14.47 3.27
N CYS A 276 -9.24 -13.43 2.68
CA CYS A 276 -9.71 -12.03 2.73
C CYS A 276 -9.38 -11.27 4.02
N ASP A 277 -8.51 -11.81 4.87
CA ASP A 277 -7.89 -11.11 6.01
C ASP A 277 -6.48 -10.56 5.67
N ASP A 278 -6.04 -10.76 4.42
CA ASP A 278 -4.69 -10.55 3.92
C ASP A 278 -4.51 -9.25 3.11
N SER A 279 -5.55 -8.42 2.95
CA SER A 279 -5.49 -7.08 2.33
C SER A 279 -5.89 -5.96 3.30
N HIS A 280 -5.73 -6.22 4.60
CA HIS A 280 -6.27 -5.37 5.65
C HIS A 280 -5.63 -3.98 5.73
N SER A 281 -4.45 -3.74 5.13
CA SER A 281 -3.83 -2.42 5.13
C SER A 281 -4.71 -1.35 4.48
N PHE A 282 -5.36 -1.67 3.35
CA PHE A 282 -6.27 -0.76 2.64
C PHE A 282 -7.75 -1.06 2.85
N CYS A 283 -8.10 -2.33 3.06
CA CYS A 283 -9.50 -2.77 3.09
C CYS A 283 -10.05 -3.01 4.51
N GLY A 284 -9.17 -2.98 5.52
CA GLY A 284 -9.53 -3.41 6.87
C GLY A 284 -9.94 -4.88 6.91
N LEU A 285 -10.76 -5.24 7.89
CA LEU A 285 -11.31 -6.59 8.04
C LEU A 285 -12.83 -6.51 7.90
N ARG A 286 -13.42 -7.47 7.19
CA ARG A 286 -14.86 -7.51 7.00
C ARG A 286 -15.57 -7.59 8.36
N ASP A 287 -16.58 -6.73 8.54
CA ASP A 287 -17.46 -6.66 9.72
C ASP A 287 -16.70 -6.54 11.05
N ARG A 288 -15.48 -6.01 11.00
CA ARG A 288 -14.55 -5.92 12.13
C ARG A 288 -13.88 -4.56 12.15
N LEU A 289 -13.24 -4.23 13.27
CA LEU A 289 -12.45 -3.00 13.38
C LEU A 289 -11.22 -3.08 12.46
N TYR A 290 -10.66 -1.92 12.10
CA TYR A 290 -9.33 -1.90 11.49
C TYR A 290 -8.31 -2.49 12.49
N PRO A 291 -7.47 -3.47 12.10
CA PRO A 291 -6.69 -4.28 13.06
C PRO A 291 -5.43 -3.59 13.60
N ASP A 292 -5.40 -2.26 13.62
CA ASP A 292 -4.29 -1.45 14.10
C ASP A 292 -4.83 -0.15 14.71
N ALA A 293 -4.61 0.05 16.00
CA ALA A 293 -5.06 1.22 16.76
C ALA A 293 -4.28 2.49 16.39
N ARG A 294 -3.13 2.36 15.71
CA ARG A 294 -2.36 3.50 15.22
C ARG A 294 -3.06 4.16 14.04
N ASN A 295 -2.74 5.43 13.81
CA ASN A 295 -3.18 6.13 12.60
C ASN A 295 -2.70 5.35 11.36
N MET A 296 -3.57 5.17 10.36
CA MET A 296 -3.14 4.68 9.03
C MET A 296 -2.00 5.57 8.50
N GLY A 297 -0.91 4.94 8.08
CA GLY A 297 0.34 5.60 7.69
C GLY A 297 1.35 5.82 8.83
N PHE A 298 1.08 5.38 10.06
CA PHE A 298 2.07 5.42 11.15
C PHE A 298 3.36 4.64 10.77
N PRO A 299 4.56 5.21 10.97
CA PRO A 299 4.86 6.44 11.73
C PRO A 299 4.97 7.72 10.88
N PHE A 300 4.68 7.65 9.58
CA PHE A 300 4.92 8.72 8.62
C PHE A 300 3.72 9.65 8.38
N ASP A 301 2.55 9.41 8.97
CA ASP A 301 1.37 10.27 8.79
C ASP A 301 1.53 11.67 9.44
N ARG A 302 2.45 11.82 10.39
CA ARG A 302 2.73 13.11 11.08
C ARG A 302 4.09 13.68 10.69
N VAL A 303 4.20 15.00 10.75
CA VAL A 303 5.50 15.68 10.59
C VAL A 303 6.48 15.25 11.69
N ALA A 304 7.73 15.04 11.32
CA ALA A 304 8.80 14.80 12.28
C ALA A 304 9.27 16.13 12.93
N PRO A 305 10.03 16.07 14.04
CA PRO A 305 10.67 17.25 14.60
C PRO A 305 11.54 17.99 13.57
N SER A 306 11.62 19.32 13.66
CA SER A 306 12.40 20.15 12.72
C SER A 306 13.90 19.86 12.72
N SER A 307 14.41 19.17 13.75
CA SER A 307 15.79 18.69 13.83
C SER A 307 16.08 17.46 12.97
N VAL A 308 15.06 16.85 12.37
CA VAL A 308 15.19 15.63 11.55
C VAL A 308 15.15 16.02 10.07
N SER A 309 16.28 15.85 9.37
CA SER A 309 16.45 16.24 7.97
C SER A 309 16.51 15.07 6.99
N SER A 310 16.70 13.84 7.48
CA SER A 310 16.77 12.61 6.69
C SER A 310 16.08 11.43 7.38
N LEU A 311 15.69 10.40 6.62
CA LEU A 311 15.19 9.14 7.18
C LEU A 311 16.19 8.48 8.13
N LYS A 312 17.50 8.58 7.83
CA LYS A 312 18.55 8.04 8.69
C LYS A 312 18.56 8.73 10.06
N GLU A 313 18.38 10.05 10.09
CA GLU A 313 18.26 10.80 11.35
C GLU A 313 16.95 10.50 12.08
N PHE A 314 15.86 10.24 11.36
CA PHE A 314 14.59 9.81 11.96
C PHE A 314 14.72 8.47 12.68
N VAL A 315 15.40 7.50 12.06
CA VAL A 315 15.60 6.14 12.58
C VAL A 315 16.61 6.09 13.73
N LYS A 316 17.68 6.88 13.66
CA LYS A 316 18.86 6.81 14.56
C LYS A 316 18.53 6.72 16.08
N PRO A 317 17.53 7.42 16.64
CA PRO A 317 17.23 7.36 18.08
C PRO A 317 16.50 6.07 18.51
N TYR A 318 16.03 5.25 17.57
CA TYR A 318 15.11 4.14 17.79
C TYR A 318 15.73 2.82 17.37
N LYS A 319 16.11 1.98 18.35
CA LYS A 319 16.68 0.65 18.11
C LYS A 319 15.72 -0.30 17.39
N ASN A 320 14.41 -0.11 17.56
CA ASN A 320 13.36 -0.92 16.94
C ASN A 320 13.05 -0.50 15.50
N MET A 321 13.88 0.34 14.88
CA MET A 321 13.75 0.78 13.50
C MET A 321 15.06 0.57 12.74
N ALA A 322 14.96 0.24 11.46
CA ALA A 322 16.10 0.22 10.56
C ALA A 322 15.71 0.71 9.17
N THR A 323 16.70 1.16 8.41
CA THR A 323 16.53 1.49 7.00
C THR A 323 17.67 0.90 6.18
N THR A 324 17.36 0.42 4.98
CA THR A 324 18.34 -0.16 4.06
C THR A 324 18.11 0.42 2.65
N PRO A 325 19.16 0.94 1.98
CA PRO A 325 19.04 1.38 0.60
C PRO A 325 18.74 0.17 -0.31
N VAL A 326 17.80 0.34 -1.22
CA VAL A 326 17.45 -0.68 -2.23
C VAL A 326 17.52 -0.07 -3.62
N GLN A 327 17.86 -0.90 -4.60
CA GLN A 327 17.75 -0.55 -6.01
C GLN A 327 16.64 -1.36 -6.68
N ILE A 328 15.71 -0.69 -7.36
CA ILE A 328 14.69 -1.35 -8.18
C ILE A 328 15.03 -1.19 -9.66
N ARG A 329 15.35 -2.31 -10.32
CA ARG A 329 15.74 -2.36 -11.74
C ARG A 329 14.61 -2.90 -12.60
N PHE A 330 14.19 -2.08 -13.57
CA PHE A 330 13.22 -2.48 -14.57
C PHE A 330 13.88 -3.17 -15.76
N THR A 331 13.44 -4.39 -16.07
CA THR A 331 13.85 -5.13 -17.26
C THR A 331 12.76 -5.02 -18.31
N ASN A 332 13.06 -4.41 -19.46
CA ASN A 332 12.10 -4.23 -20.56
C ASN A 332 11.90 -5.52 -21.37
N THR A 333 11.48 -6.58 -20.70
CA THR A 333 11.19 -7.89 -21.27
C THR A 333 9.79 -8.31 -20.87
N VAL A 334 9.05 -8.90 -21.81
CA VAL A 334 7.73 -9.47 -21.57
C VAL A 334 7.86 -10.95 -21.26
N ILE A 335 7.39 -11.36 -20.08
CA ILE A 335 7.34 -12.76 -19.63
C ILE A 335 5.88 -13.20 -19.63
N ALA A 336 5.56 -14.34 -20.24
CA ALA A 336 4.21 -14.89 -20.17
C ALA A 336 3.93 -15.44 -18.75
N ARG A 337 2.74 -15.18 -18.21
CA ARG A 337 2.26 -15.87 -17.01
C ARG A 337 2.15 -17.36 -17.30
N SER A 338 2.90 -18.17 -16.56
CA SER A 338 2.82 -19.64 -16.57
C SER A 338 1.57 -20.15 -15.88
#